data_AF-A0A954QKP3-F1
#
_entry.id   AF-A0A954QKP3-F1
#
_cell.length_a   1.000
_cell.length_b   1.000
_cell.length_c   1.000
_cell.angle_alpha   90.00
_cell.angle_beta   90.00
_cell.angle_gamma   90.00
#
_symmetry.space_group_name_H-M   'P 1'
#
loop_
_entity.id
_entity.type
_entity.pdbx_description
1 polymer ?
#
loop_
_entity_poly.entity_id
_entity_poly.type
_entity_poly.pdbx_seq_one_letter_code
_entity_poly.pdbx_strand_id
1 'polypeptide(L)'
;MRFRSVQYFTVALFYLVVGGRVTFADLQEATLRRQAQAIATPTTIAVARVRLEKFNLATWQQQLAGEDQAVQRPRSATLQVLDQLKQHGCSEAFMFFKMSTFEHEVDRIAARFSREPDVERLEQTLRPYTAFTTYEWREDLLVISRDDTSAAVEQTGRHGLAEALAKYPDAPVVFSIVPSDAQRQALRLVDARLPPEYGAGTVSQLVEDLRWLVVAVSVEPQFGIAATVQATDEAAAARLGDWIRMQVASAGVRVSERALQWMSELQVA
;
A
#
# COMPACT_ATOMS: atom_id res chain seq x y z
N MET A 1 -8.20 11.80 25.22
CA MET A 1 -7.98 11.55 23.77
C MET A 1 -9.05 10.58 23.28
N ARG A 2 -9.56 10.74 22.05
CA ARG A 2 -10.39 9.71 21.39
C ARG A 2 -9.51 8.96 20.39
N PHE A 3 -9.51 7.62 20.43
CA PHE A 3 -8.72 6.82 19.49
C PHE A 3 -9.36 6.83 18.10
N ARG A 4 -8.78 7.62 17.19
CA ARG A 4 -9.18 7.67 15.77
C ARG A 4 -8.60 6.51 14.93
N SER A 5 -7.75 5.67 15.51
CA SER A 5 -6.91 4.68 14.81
C SER A 5 -7.67 3.69 13.92
N VAL A 6 -8.89 3.27 14.30
CA VAL A 6 -9.69 2.33 13.47
C VAL A 6 -10.27 3.03 12.23
N GLN A 7 -10.66 4.31 12.35
CA GLN A 7 -10.92 5.14 11.17
C GLN A 7 -9.63 5.29 10.36
N TYR A 8 -8.50 5.62 10.99
CA TYR A 8 -7.26 5.84 10.25
C TYR A 8 -6.70 4.60 9.55
N PHE A 9 -6.86 3.37 10.04
CA PHE A 9 -6.52 2.16 9.26
C PHE A 9 -7.45 1.98 8.03
N THR A 10 -8.71 2.40 8.17
CA THR A 10 -9.68 2.35 7.08
C THR A 10 -9.37 3.42 6.02
N VAL A 11 -9.14 4.66 6.44
CA VAL A 11 -8.79 5.76 5.53
C VAL A 11 -7.35 5.60 5.01
N ALA A 12 -6.45 4.93 5.72
CA ALA A 12 -5.11 4.52 5.24
C ALA A 12 -5.17 3.69 3.95
N LEU A 13 -6.04 2.68 3.91
CA LEU A 13 -6.29 1.90 2.70
C LEU A 13 -6.93 2.76 1.58
N PHE A 14 -7.65 3.83 1.95
CA PHE A 14 -8.33 4.72 1.01
C PHE A 14 -7.50 5.92 0.53
N TYR A 15 -6.46 6.33 1.27
CA TYR A 15 -5.73 7.59 1.07
C TYR A 15 -4.98 7.67 -0.28
N LEU A 16 -5.01 6.62 -1.12
CA LEU A 16 -4.24 6.53 -2.37
C LEU A 16 -4.94 5.72 -3.52
N VAL A 17 -6.27 5.47 -3.50
CA VAL A 17 -6.83 4.20 -4.08
C VAL A 17 -8.06 4.20 -5.07
N VAL A 18 -8.70 5.32 -5.45
CA VAL A 18 -9.91 5.40 -6.37
C VAL A 18 -9.55 5.14 -7.87
N GLY A 19 -10.36 4.75 -8.90
CA GLY A 19 -11.82 4.44 -9.13
C GLY A 19 -12.38 3.64 -10.40
N GLY A 20 -11.66 3.19 -11.47
CA GLY A 20 -12.11 2.13 -12.45
C GLY A 20 -11.32 1.76 -13.78
N ARG A 21 -10.78 0.51 -13.95
CA ARG A 21 -10.37 -0.26 -15.21
C ARG A 21 -9.11 0.00 -16.10
N VAL A 22 -8.33 -1.08 -16.37
CA VAL A 22 -7.62 -1.50 -17.64
C VAL A 22 -7.53 -3.07 -17.66
N THR A 23 -7.18 -3.74 -18.78
CA THR A 23 -6.94 -5.21 -18.90
C THR A 23 -5.45 -5.60 -19.07
N PHE A 24 -5.09 -6.87 -18.79
CA PHE A 24 -3.73 -7.33 -18.40
C PHE A 24 -3.08 -8.35 -19.36
N ALA A 25 -1.74 -8.38 -19.44
CA ALA A 25 -0.97 -9.45 -20.10
C ALA A 25 0.53 -9.53 -19.69
N ASP A 26 0.95 -10.72 -19.25
CA ASP A 26 2.31 -11.31 -19.19
C ASP A 26 3.53 -10.64 -18.50
N LEU A 27 3.82 -11.18 -17.32
CA LEU A 27 5.10 -11.85 -16.95
C LEU A 27 6.46 -11.12 -17.11
N GLN A 28 6.92 -10.46 -16.04
CA GLN A 28 8.36 -10.46 -15.68
C GLN A 28 8.67 -10.32 -14.17
N GLU A 29 7.71 -10.66 -13.30
CA GLU A 29 7.55 -9.98 -12.00
C GLU A 29 7.97 -10.80 -10.76
N ALA A 30 8.35 -12.07 -10.93
CA ALA A 30 8.55 -13.01 -9.82
C ALA A 30 9.80 -12.75 -8.93
N THR A 31 10.75 -11.93 -9.38
CA THR A 31 11.95 -11.54 -8.61
C THR A 31 11.66 -10.32 -7.74
N LEU A 32 11.12 -9.25 -8.34
CA LEU A 32 10.65 -8.03 -7.67
C LEU A 32 9.80 -8.30 -6.42
N ARG A 33 8.84 -9.22 -6.56
CA ARG A 33 7.93 -9.61 -5.48
C ARG A 33 8.67 -10.23 -4.28
N ARG A 34 9.78 -10.95 -4.51
CA ARG A 34 10.65 -11.49 -3.43
C ARG A 34 11.52 -10.40 -2.82
N GLN A 35 12.10 -9.52 -3.63
CA GLN A 35 12.90 -8.38 -3.17
C GLN A 35 12.06 -7.48 -2.25
N ALA A 36 10.83 -7.14 -2.65
CA ALA A 36 9.90 -6.37 -1.82
C ALA A 36 9.60 -7.07 -0.48
N GLN A 37 9.47 -8.40 -0.46
CA GLN A 37 9.31 -9.17 0.78
C GLN A 37 10.58 -9.16 1.65
N ALA A 38 11.78 -9.19 1.05
CA ALA A 38 13.08 -9.11 1.73
C ALA A 38 13.46 -7.69 2.21
N ILE A 39 12.63 -6.68 1.93
CA ILE A 39 12.82 -5.28 2.35
C ILE A 39 11.80 -4.87 3.44
N ALA A 40 10.68 -5.59 3.56
CA ALA A 40 9.64 -5.35 4.55
C ALA A 40 10.08 -5.71 5.98
N THR A 41 10.04 -4.74 6.89
CA THR A 41 10.40 -4.90 8.31
C THR A 41 9.20 -5.43 9.12
N PRO A 42 9.36 -5.87 10.39
CA PRO A 42 8.22 -6.35 11.19
C PRO A 42 7.12 -5.29 11.42
N THR A 43 7.46 -4.00 11.34
CA THR A 43 6.55 -2.87 11.60
C THR A 43 5.87 -2.33 10.34
N THR A 44 6.32 -2.69 9.14
CA THR A 44 5.60 -2.45 7.86
C THR A 44 4.18 -3.02 7.95
N ILE A 45 3.14 -2.25 7.67
CA ILE A 45 1.75 -2.74 7.62
C ILE A 45 1.19 -2.82 6.20
N ALA A 46 1.65 -1.94 5.31
CA ALA A 46 1.37 -2.00 3.88
C ALA A 46 2.64 -1.79 3.03
N VAL A 47 2.60 -2.34 1.83
CA VAL A 47 3.53 -2.03 0.73
C VAL A 47 2.72 -1.55 -0.46
N ALA A 48 3.10 -0.41 -1.04
CA ALA A 48 2.52 0.12 -2.28
C ALA A 48 3.54 0.00 -3.42
N ARG A 49 3.21 -0.76 -4.46
CA ARG A 49 3.98 -0.83 -5.70
C ARG A 49 3.42 0.19 -6.68
N VAL A 50 4.23 1.16 -7.11
CA VAL A 50 3.89 2.20 -8.07
C VAL A 50 4.69 1.99 -9.35
N ARG A 51 4.02 1.73 -10.47
CA ARG A 51 4.59 1.67 -11.81
C ARG A 51 4.67 3.09 -12.38
N LEU A 52 5.84 3.72 -12.21
CA LEU A 52 6.05 5.14 -12.49
C LEU A 52 5.95 5.47 -13.98
N GLU A 53 6.22 4.52 -14.87
CA GLU A 53 5.96 4.68 -16.30
C GLU A 53 4.47 4.90 -16.60
N LYS A 54 3.57 4.33 -15.78
CA LYS A 54 2.11 4.50 -15.85
C LYS A 54 1.55 5.57 -14.89
N PHE A 55 2.39 6.24 -14.10
CA PHE A 55 2.00 7.27 -13.13
C PHE A 55 1.96 8.67 -13.76
N ASN A 56 0.86 9.40 -13.60
CA ASN A 56 0.72 10.78 -14.05
C ASN A 56 0.41 11.72 -12.87
N LEU A 57 1.38 12.54 -12.46
CA LEU A 57 1.26 13.44 -11.31
C LEU A 57 0.06 14.38 -11.44
N ALA A 58 -0.16 14.96 -12.62
CA ALA A 58 -1.22 15.93 -12.84
C ALA A 58 -2.61 15.28 -12.70
N THR A 59 -2.80 14.10 -13.28
CA THR A 59 -4.07 13.36 -13.16
C THR A 59 -4.31 12.94 -11.70
N TRP A 60 -3.29 12.48 -10.96
CA TRP A 60 -3.41 12.21 -9.52
C TRP A 60 -3.78 13.47 -8.73
N GLN A 61 -3.06 14.58 -8.90
CA GLN A 61 -3.34 15.84 -8.21
C GLN A 61 -4.77 16.36 -8.48
N GLN A 62 -5.26 16.22 -9.72
CA GLN A 62 -6.63 16.59 -10.08
C GLN A 62 -7.67 15.73 -9.34
N GLN A 63 -7.44 14.42 -9.21
CA GLN A 63 -8.37 13.53 -8.49
C GLN A 63 -8.37 13.76 -6.96
N LEU A 64 -7.34 14.43 -6.42
CA LEU A 64 -7.26 14.83 -5.01
C LEU A 64 -7.73 16.27 -4.73
N ALA A 65 -8.13 17.01 -5.77
CA ALA A 65 -8.54 18.41 -5.66
C ALA A 65 -9.95 18.53 -5.02
N GLY A 66 -9.99 18.53 -3.69
CA GLY A 66 -11.22 18.69 -2.90
C GLY A 66 -11.16 18.20 -1.45
N GLU A 67 -10.07 17.53 -1.07
CA GLU A 67 -9.91 16.93 0.27
C GLU A 67 -9.46 17.93 1.35
N ASP A 68 -9.50 17.53 2.63
CA ASP A 68 -9.01 18.31 3.78
C ASP A 68 -7.49 18.61 3.66
N GLN A 69 -7.05 19.83 4.01
CA GLN A 69 -5.62 20.20 3.99
C GLN A 69 -4.74 19.29 4.86
N ALA A 70 -5.26 18.76 5.97
CA ALA A 70 -4.56 17.79 6.81
C ALA A 70 -4.22 16.49 6.05
N VAL A 71 -5.03 16.15 5.06
CA VAL A 71 -4.88 14.97 4.17
C VAL A 71 -4.06 15.31 2.93
N GLN A 72 -4.25 16.51 2.36
CA GLN A 72 -3.53 16.95 1.17
C GLN A 72 -2.01 17.02 1.40
N ARG A 73 -1.53 17.40 2.59
CA ARG A 73 -0.10 17.65 2.84
C ARG A 73 0.78 16.39 2.77
N PRO A 74 0.47 15.28 3.47
CA PRO A 74 1.22 14.01 3.34
C PRO A 74 1.15 13.42 1.94
N ARG A 75 -0.04 13.44 1.31
CA ARG A 75 -0.22 12.99 -0.07
C ARG A 75 0.61 13.81 -1.06
N SER A 76 0.66 15.13 -0.90
CA SER A 76 1.46 16.02 -1.76
C SER A 76 2.96 15.69 -1.68
N ALA A 77 3.51 15.50 -0.48
CA ALA A 77 4.91 15.08 -0.32
C ALA A 77 5.17 13.71 -0.99
N THR A 78 4.28 12.74 -0.76
CA THR A 78 4.35 11.39 -1.34
C THR A 78 4.32 11.42 -2.88
N LEU A 79 3.43 12.21 -3.47
CA LEU A 79 3.31 12.36 -4.93
C LEU A 79 4.50 13.11 -5.55
N GLN A 80 5.05 14.12 -4.86
CA GLN A 80 6.27 14.81 -5.31
C GLN A 80 7.48 13.86 -5.30
N VAL A 81 7.63 13.02 -4.28
CA VAL A 81 8.68 11.99 -4.24
C VAL A 81 8.58 11.02 -5.42
N LEU A 82 7.37 10.54 -5.74
CA LEU A 82 7.14 9.66 -6.89
C LEU A 82 7.47 10.34 -8.21
N ASP A 83 7.13 11.63 -8.37
CA ASP A 83 7.49 12.39 -9.56
C ASP A 83 9.01 12.63 -9.67
N GLN A 84 9.69 13.00 -8.58
CA GLN A 84 11.15 13.16 -8.58
C GLN A 84 11.89 11.85 -8.89
N LEU A 85 11.43 10.71 -8.34
CA LEU A 85 11.94 9.38 -8.71
C LEU A 85 11.75 9.12 -10.21
N LYS A 86 10.58 9.45 -10.77
CA LYS A 86 10.31 9.33 -12.22
C LYS A 86 11.20 10.23 -13.06
N GLN A 87 11.41 11.49 -12.66
CA GLN A 87 12.33 12.43 -13.32
C GLN A 87 13.78 11.92 -13.33
N HIS A 88 14.20 11.19 -12.29
CA HIS A 88 15.50 10.52 -12.20
C HIS A 88 15.55 9.15 -12.90
N GLY A 89 14.52 8.74 -13.66
CA GLY A 89 14.51 7.52 -14.46
C GLY A 89 14.10 6.24 -13.72
N CYS A 90 13.46 6.39 -12.55
CA CYS A 90 12.81 5.28 -11.85
C CYS A 90 11.61 4.76 -12.65
N SER A 91 11.53 3.44 -12.79
CA SER A 91 10.46 2.72 -13.49
C SER A 91 9.40 2.18 -12.53
N GLU A 92 9.81 1.65 -11.38
CA GLU A 92 8.90 1.08 -10.39
C GLU A 92 9.41 1.36 -8.96
N ALA A 93 8.52 1.75 -8.06
CA ALA A 93 8.84 2.07 -6.67
C ALA A 93 7.94 1.28 -5.71
N PHE A 94 8.55 0.63 -4.72
CA PHE A 94 7.88 -0.06 -3.62
C PHE A 94 7.98 0.81 -2.37
N MET A 95 6.85 1.35 -1.91
CA MET A 95 6.76 2.25 -0.77
C MET A 95 6.28 1.47 0.45
N PHE A 96 7.03 1.52 1.54
CA PHE A 96 6.77 0.76 2.76
C PHE A 96 6.22 1.71 3.84
N PHE A 97 5.12 1.32 4.49
CA PHE A 97 4.44 2.14 5.49
C PHE A 97 4.50 1.44 6.85
N LYS A 98 5.12 2.06 7.87
CA LYS A 98 5.09 1.58 9.26
C LYS A 98 3.72 1.85 9.88
N MET A 99 3.22 0.93 10.71
CA MET A 99 1.94 1.10 11.44
C MET A 99 1.90 2.37 12.30
N SER A 100 3.05 2.83 12.80
CA SER A 100 3.19 4.02 13.65
C SER A 100 3.32 5.35 12.91
N THR A 101 3.55 5.35 11.59
CA THR A 101 3.75 6.58 10.78
C THR A 101 2.80 6.70 9.58
N PHE A 102 1.92 5.71 9.39
CA PHE A 102 1.12 5.55 8.16
C PHE A 102 0.42 6.83 7.70
N GLU A 103 -0.21 7.55 8.64
CA GLU A 103 -1.00 8.76 8.37
C GLU A 103 -0.20 9.91 7.73
N HIS A 104 1.14 9.87 7.79
CA HIS A 104 1.98 11.04 7.53
C HIS A 104 3.18 10.75 6.62
N GLU A 105 3.87 9.62 6.80
CA GLU A 105 5.22 9.45 6.25
C GLU A 105 5.51 8.01 5.79
N VAL A 106 6.01 7.92 4.54
CA VAL A 106 6.63 6.73 3.96
C VAL A 106 7.91 6.41 4.75
N ASP A 107 8.06 5.16 5.17
CA ASP A 107 9.19 4.73 6.00
C ASP A 107 10.45 4.45 5.16
N ARG A 108 10.23 3.76 4.05
CA ARG A 108 11.26 3.29 3.13
C ARG A 108 10.68 3.23 1.71
N ILE A 109 11.51 3.47 0.71
CA ILE A 109 11.21 3.21 -0.70
C ILE A 109 12.27 2.25 -1.24
N ALA A 110 11.89 1.28 -2.07
CA ALA A 110 12.82 0.53 -2.90
C ALA A 110 12.49 0.81 -4.38
N ALA A 111 13.45 1.34 -5.13
CA ALA A 111 13.22 1.95 -6.43
C ALA A 111 14.07 1.28 -7.53
N ARG A 112 13.41 0.78 -8.58
CA ARG A 112 14.05 0.20 -9.77
C ARG A 112 14.29 1.29 -10.81
N PHE A 113 15.54 1.68 -11.00
CA PHE A 113 15.93 2.65 -12.02
C PHE A 113 16.30 1.97 -13.34
N SER A 114 16.01 2.65 -14.46
CA SER A 114 16.34 2.15 -15.81
C SER A 114 17.84 2.22 -16.14
N ARG A 115 18.59 2.99 -15.33
CA ARG A 115 20.04 3.21 -15.33
C ARG A 115 20.44 3.60 -13.90
N GLU A 116 21.69 3.44 -13.51
CA GLU A 116 22.17 3.90 -12.20
C GLU A 116 21.96 5.43 -12.04
N PRO A 117 21.16 5.90 -11.05
CA PRO A 117 20.97 7.32 -10.80
C PRO A 117 22.16 7.96 -10.08
N ASP A 118 22.32 9.26 -10.29
CA ASP A 118 23.11 10.14 -9.43
C ASP A 118 22.44 10.21 -8.04
N VAL A 119 23.00 9.46 -7.07
CA VAL A 119 22.44 9.30 -5.72
C VAL A 119 22.56 10.58 -4.90
N GLU A 120 23.67 11.33 -5.02
CA GLU A 120 23.85 12.59 -4.28
C GLU A 120 22.81 13.62 -4.73
N ARG A 121 22.63 13.77 -6.04
CA ARG A 121 21.59 14.65 -6.60
C ARG A 121 20.19 14.16 -6.27
N LEU A 122 19.94 12.85 -6.26
CA LEU A 122 18.65 12.30 -5.87
C LEU A 122 18.34 12.62 -4.39
N GLU A 123 19.32 12.49 -3.48
CA GLU A 123 19.15 12.90 -2.09
C GLU A 123 18.81 14.39 -1.98
N GLN A 124 19.60 15.25 -2.62
CA GLN A 124 19.38 16.71 -2.62
C GLN A 124 17.96 17.07 -3.11
N THR A 125 17.46 16.36 -4.13
CA THR A 125 16.12 16.50 -4.69
C THR A 125 15.00 15.95 -3.79
N LEU A 126 15.22 14.86 -3.04
CA LEU A 126 14.20 14.24 -2.17
C LEU A 126 14.12 14.85 -0.76
N ARG A 127 15.21 15.47 -0.28
CA ARG A 127 15.33 16.10 1.05
C ARG A 127 14.24 17.16 1.38
N PRO A 128 13.68 17.95 0.43
CA PRO A 128 12.59 18.88 0.73
C PRO A 128 11.25 18.21 1.07
N TYR A 129 11.07 16.94 0.67
CA TYR A 129 9.81 16.20 0.79
C TYR A 129 9.88 15.09 1.84
N THR A 130 11.08 14.67 2.24
CA THR A 130 11.31 13.48 3.08
C THR A 130 12.51 13.67 3.99
N ALA A 131 12.46 13.05 5.17
CA ALA A 131 13.61 12.89 6.06
C ALA A 131 14.31 11.54 5.81
N PHE A 132 14.58 11.20 4.55
CA PHE A 132 15.41 10.05 4.19
C PHE A 132 16.89 10.38 4.41
N THR A 133 17.64 9.43 4.95
CA THR A 133 19.04 9.59 5.39
C THR A 133 19.96 8.47 4.90
N THR A 134 19.39 7.36 4.39
CA THR A 134 20.12 6.17 3.96
C THR A 134 19.75 5.79 2.54
N TYR A 135 20.76 5.41 1.76
CA TYR A 135 20.68 5.02 0.35
C TYR A 135 21.54 3.77 0.16
N GLU A 136 20.93 2.63 -0.13
CA GLU A 136 21.58 1.31 -0.15
C GLU A 136 21.16 0.52 -1.40
N TRP A 137 22.10 0.00 -2.19
CA TRP A 137 21.78 -0.89 -3.31
C TRP A 137 21.50 -2.32 -2.82
N ARG A 138 20.33 -2.86 -3.15
CA ARG A 138 19.97 -4.27 -2.94
C ARG A 138 19.57 -4.90 -4.26
N GLU A 139 20.43 -5.76 -4.79
CA GLU A 139 20.32 -6.34 -6.14
C GLU A 139 20.18 -5.23 -7.20
N ASP A 140 19.01 -5.04 -7.80
CA ASP A 140 18.73 -3.98 -8.78
C ASP A 140 17.84 -2.83 -8.24
N LEU A 141 17.56 -2.81 -6.94
CA LEU A 141 16.76 -1.78 -6.27
C LEU A 141 17.64 -0.85 -5.44
N LEU A 142 17.48 0.46 -5.62
CA LEU A 142 17.98 1.45 -4.67
C LEU A 142 16.99 1.58 -3.52
N VAL A 143 17.41 1.19 -2.32
CA VAL A 143 16.63 1.29 -1.09
C VAL A 143 16.94 2.61 -0.41
N ILE A 144 15.90 3.37 -0.08
CA ILE A 144 15.94 4.71 0.49
C ILE A 144 15.16 4.69 1.80
N SER A 145 15.78 5.02 2.94
CA SER A 145 15.09 5.01 4.25
C SER A 145 15.52 6.11 5.22
N ARG A 146 14.69 6.34 6.26
CA ARG A 146 14.88 7.40 7.27
C ARG A 146 15.85 7.06 8.39
N ASP A 147 15.95 5.78 8.71
CA ASP A 147 16.76 5.24 9.80
C ASP A 147 17.86 4.34 9.22
N ASP A 148 19.04 4.29 9.84
CA ASP A 148 20.05 3.23 9.61
C ASP A 148 19.62 1.89 10.24
N THR A 149 18.39 1.47 9.91
CA THR A 149 17.89 0.11 10.11
C THR A 149 18.26 -0.77 8.92
N SER A 150 19.56 -0.70 8.59
CA SER A 150 20.34 -1.75 7.92
C SER A 150 20.47 -3.00 8.82
N ALA A 151 20.39 -2.80 10.15
CA ALA A 151 20.17 -3.83 11.16
C ALA A 151 19.17 -4.88 10.66
N ALA A 152 19.60 -6.14 10.68
CA ALA A 152 19.14 -7.18 9.76
C ALA A 152 17.62 -7.18 9.52
N VAL A 153 17.24 -7.18 8.24
CA VAL A 153 15.90 -7.65 7.85
C VAL A 153 15.91 -9.17 8.01
N GLU A 154 15.68 -9.63 9.24
CA GLU A 154 15.18 -10.98 9.49
C GLU A 154 14.02 -11.22 8.53
N GLN A 155 13.98 -12.39 7.88
CA GLN A 155 12.94 -12.70 6.90
C GLN A 155 11.58 -12.71 7.58
N THR A 156 10.88 -11.57 7.53
CA THR A 156 9.59 -11.44 8.20
C THR A 156 8.63 -12.43 7.57
N GLY A 157 7.90 -13.17 8.42
CA GLY A 157 6.99 -14.26 8.04
C GLY A 157 5.73 -13.81 7.29
N ARG A 158 5.85 -12.81 6.40
CA ARG A 158 4.82 -12.27 5.51
C ARG A 158 4.56 -13.23 4.35
N HIS A 159 4.25 -14.48 4.68
CA HIS A 159 3.73 -15.45 3.73
C HIS A 159 2.55 -14.82 2.99
N GLY A 160 2.64 -14.80 1.66
CA GLY A 160 1.66 -14.14 0.81
C GLY A 160 1.97 -12.68 0.40
N LEU A 161 3.00 -11.98 0.89
CA LEU A 161 3.29 -10.62 0.38
C LEU A 161 3.72 -10.61 -1.10
N ALA A 162 4.53 -11.59 -1.51
CA ALA A 162 4.89 -11.76 -2.91
C ALA A 162 3.69 -12.18 -3.81
N GLU A 163 2.70 -12.87 -3.23
CA GLU A 163 1.46 -13.31 -3.90
C GLU A 163 0.42 -12.19 -3.99
N ALA A 164 0.29 -11.41 -2.92
CA ALA A 164 -0.58 -10.26 -2.82
C ALA A 164 -0.17 -9.20 -3.86
N LEU A 165 1.11 -8.83 -3.90
CA LEU A 165 1.66 -7.97 -4.96
C LEU A 165 1.49 -8.58 -6.36
N ALA A 166 1.34 -9.90 -6.49
CA ALA A 166 1.17 -10.58 -7.77
C ALA A 166 -0.22 -10.48 -8.40
N LYS A 167 -1.27 -10.17 -7.63
CA LYS A 167 -2.66 -10.33 -8.09
C LYS A 167 -3.04 -9.39 -9.25
N TYR A 168 -2.34 -8.26 -9.40
CA TYR A 168 -2.64 -7.24 -10.42
C TYR A 168 -1.35 -6.71 -11.11
N PRO A 169 -0.75 -7.49 -12.03
CA PRO A 169 0.59 -7.21 -12.55
C PRO A 169 0.72 -5.89 -13.35
N ASP A 170 -0.31 -5.50 -14.09
CA ASP A 170 -0.32 -4.28 -14.92
C ASP A 170 -0.90 -3.03 -14.28
N ALA A 171 -1.44 -3.11 -13.06
CA ALA A 171 -2.03 -1.97 -12.40
C ALA A 171 -0.97 -0.88 -12.12
N PRO A 172 -1.20 0.39 -12.51
CA PRO A 172 -0.32 1.52 -12.21
C PRO A 172 0.05 1.65 -10.72
N VAL A 173 -0.86 1.30 -9.80
CA VAL A 173 -0.53 1.16 -8.37
C VAL A 173 -1.16 -0.11 -7.79
N VAL A 174 -0.43 -0.82 -6.93
CA VAL A 174 -0.94 -1.97 -6.15
C VAL A 174 -0.58 -1.79 -4.68
N PHE A 175 -1.60 -1.68 -3.83
CA PHE A 175 -1.47 -1.70 -2.38
C PHE A 175 -1.65 -3.13 -1.86
N SER A 176 -0.76 -3.55 -0.97
CA SER A 176 -0.80 -4.86 -0.32
C SER A 176 -0.65 -4.70 1.19
N ILE A 177 -1.64 -5.17 1.95
CA ILE A 177 -1.60 -5.30 3.41
C ILE A 177 -1.44 -6.78 3.76
N VAL A 178 -0.37 -7.12 4.47
CA VAL A 178 -0.09 -8.48 4.95
C VAL A 178 0.32 -8.40 6.42
N PRO A 179 -0.62 -8.54 7.37
CA PRO A 179 -0.30 -8.44 8.80
C PRO A 179 0.62 -9.59 9.23
N SER A 180 1.80 -9.24 9.77
CA SER A 180 2.71 -10.20 10.40
C SER A 180 2.16 -10.69 11.74
N ASP A 181 2.63 -11.83 12.25
CA ASP A 181 2.15 -12.41 13.52
C ASP A 181 2.36 -11.47 14.71
N ALA A 182 3.48 -10.73 14.72
CA ALA A 182 3.74 -9.69 15.72
C ALA A 182 2.71 -8.55 15.65
N GLN A 183 2.28 -8.16 14.44
CA GLN A 183 1.22 -7.16 14.26
C GLN A 183 -0.16 -7.70 14.66
N ARG A 184 -0.47 -8.96 14.33
CA ARG A 184 -1.69 -9.63 14.80
C ARG A 184 -1.74 -9.70 16.32
N GLN A 185 -0.65 -10.12 16.96
CA GLN A 185 -0.54 -10.16 18.42
C GLN A 185 -0.65 -8.78 19.06
N ALA A 186 0.01 -7.76 18.49
CA ALA A 186 -0.11 -6.38 18.97
C ALA A 186 -1.56 -5.86 18.85
N LEU A 187 -2.25 -6.16 17.75
CA LEU A 187 -3.64 -5.77 17.54
C LEU A 187 -4.59 -6.54 18.48
N ARG A 188 -4.43 -7.86 18.68
CA ARG A 188 -5.17 -8.64 19.72
C ARG A 188 -5.06 -8.01 21.11
N LEU A 189 -3.87 -7.55 21.49
CA LEU A 189 -3.60 -6.92 22.79
C LEU A 189 -4.22 -5.51 22.93
N VAL A 190 -4.47 -4.82 21.81
CA VAL A 190 -5.24 -3.56 21.77
C VAL A 190 -6.74 -3.86 21.77
N ASP A 191 -7.18 -4.84 20.98
CA ASP A 191 -8.57 -5.19 20.75
C ASP A 191 -9.27 -5.66 22.04
N ALA A 192 -8.61 -6.53 22.81
CA ALA A 192 -9.04 -6.95 24.15
C ALA A 192 -9.13 -5.81 25.19
N ARG A 193 -8.81 -4.56 24.80
CA ARG A 193 -8.91 -3.34 25.61
C ARG A 193 -9.77 -2.25 24.97
N LEU A 194 -10.28 -2.46 23.75
CA LEU A 194 -11.21 -1.55 23.08
C LEU A 194 -12.65 -1.90 23.50
N PRO A 195 -13.45 -0.94 24.00
CA PRO A 195 -14.88 -1.14 24.14
C PRO A 195 -15.54 -1.37 22.77
N PRO A 196 -16.62 -2.16 22.66
CA PRO A 196 -17.23 -2.55 21.38
C PRO A 196 -17.56 -1.36 20.46
N GLU A 197 -18.00 -0.23 21.03
CA GLU A 197 -18.34 0.99 20.32
C GLU A 197 -17.15 1.72 19.66
N TYR A 198 -15.91 1.31 19.95
CA TYR A 198 -14.70 1.78 19.27
C TYR A 198 -14.20 0.80 18.18
N GLY A 199 -15.01 -0.20 17.82
CA GLY A 199 -14.80 -1.04 16.64
C GLY A 199 -14.10 -2.38 16.91
N ALA A 200 -14.16 -2.90 18.14
CA ALA A 200 -13.45 -4.13 18.51
C ALA A 200 -13.77 -5.34 17.59
N GLY A 201 -15.07 -5.55 17.29
CA GLY A 201 -15.48 -6.61 16.35
C GLY A 201 -14.88 -6.47 14.93
N THR A 202 -14.62 -5.23 14.48
CA THR A 202 -14.00 -4.94 13.18
C THR A 202 -12.49 -5.18 13.20
N VAL A 203 -11.81 -4.84 14.31
CA VAL A 203 -10.38 -5.08 14.48
C VAL A 203 -10.11 -6.58 14.62
N SER A 204 -10.88 -7.31 15.43
CA SER A 204 -10.86 -8.78 15.49
C SER A 204 -10.94 -9.41 14.09
N GLN A 205 -11.88 -9.00 13.22
CA GLN A 205 -11.97 -9.51 11.85
C GLN A 205 -10.70 -9.22 11.02
N LEU A 206 -10.19 -8.00 11.06
CA LEU A 206 -8.95 -7.63 10.33
C LEU A 206 -7.67 -8.30 10.88
N VAL A 207 -7.75 -8.99 12.02
CA VAL A 207 -6.62 -9.61 12.71
C VAL A 207 -6.64 -11.14 12.63
N GLU A 208 -7.82 -11.74 12.76
CA GLU A 208 -8.03 -13.19 12.66
C GLU A 208 -8.35 -13.62 11.22
N ASP A 209 -9.39 -13.03 10.60
CA ASP A 209 -9.95 -13.49 9.32
C ASP A 209 -9.02 -13.17 8.13
N LEU A 210 -8.28 -12.07 8.19
CA LEU A 210 -7.50 -11.52 7.07
C LEU A 210 -6.09 -12.15 6.95
N ARG A 211 -5.80 -12.95 5.91
CA ARG A 211 -4.39 -13.35 5.61
C ARG A 211 -3.65 -12.21 4.90
N TRP A 212 -4.17 -11.77 3.75
CA TRP A 212 -3.67 -10.61 3.02
C TRP A 212 -4.80 -9.90 2.26
N LEU A 213 -4.64 -8.60 2.02
CA LEU A 213 -5.55 -7.76 1.23
C LEU A 213 -4.74 -7.01 0.17
N VAL A 214 -5.23 -7.04 -1.06
CA VAL A 214 -4.68 -6.31 -2.20
C VAL A 214 -5.73 -5.38 -2.77
N VAL A 215 -5.34 -4.15 -3.08
CA VAL A 215 -6.18 -3.20 -3.81
C VAL A 215 -5.36 -2.56 -4.93
N ALA A 216 -5.89 -2.59 -6.15
CA ALA A 216 -5.18 -2.21 -7.37
C ALA A 216 -5.87 -1.09 -8.14
N VAL A 217 -5.06 -0.06 -8.41
CA VAL A 217 -5.44 1.25 -8.90
C VAL A 217 -4.85 1.49 -10.28
N SER A 218 -5.54 2.27 -11.09
CA SER A 218 -5.11 2.79 -12.39
C SER A 218 -5.36 4.29 -12.36
N VAL A 219 -5.30 4.99 -13.49
CA VAL A 219 -5.75 6.40 -13.55
C VAL A 219 -6.39 6.71 -14.90
N GLU A 220 -5.82 6.14 -15.96
CA GLU A 220 -6.12 6.48 -17.34
C GLU A 220 -6.50 5.22 -18.16
N PRO A 221 -7.44 5.32 -19.13
CA PRO A 221 -8.34 6.45 -19.38
C PRO A 221 -9.45 6.57 -18.32
N GLN A 222 -9.55 5.56 -17.44
CA GLN A 222 -10.41 5.50 -16.26
C GLN A 222 -9.57 4.84 -15.10
N PHE A 223 -10.04 4.95 -13.85
CA PHE A 223 -9.19 5.17 -12.67
C PHE A 223 -8.72 3.90 -11.85
N GLY A 224 -8.91 2.65 -12.29
CA GLY A 224 -8.67 1.39 -11.48
C GLY A 224 -9.41 1.26 -10.13
N ILE A 225 -9.48 0.11 -9.46
CA ILE A 225 -10.64 -0.20 -8.57
C ILE A 225 -10.96 -1.69 -8.62
N ALA A 226 -9.96 -2.51 -8.30
CA ALA A 226 -10.13 -3.93 -8.03
C ALA A 226 -9.53 -4.25 -6.66
N ALA A 227 -10.16 -5.14 -5.91
CA ALA A 227 -9.65 -5.64 -4.63
C ALA A 227 -9.75 -7.16 -4.57
N THR A 228 -8.75 -7.81 -3.99
CA THR A 228 -8.77 -9.24 -3.63
C THR A 228 -8.37 -9.35 -2.17
N VAL A 229 -9.14 -10.10 -1.37
CA VAL A 229 -8.75 -10.47 -0.02
C VAL A 229 -8.61 -11.98 0.07
N GLN A 230 -7.51 -12.43 0.65
CA GLN A 230 -7.29 -13.81 1.05
C GLN A 230 -7.61 -13.95 2.54
N ALA A 231 -8.49 -14.88 2.87
CA ALA A 231 -9.04 -15.04 4.21
C ALA A 231 -8.61 -16.37 4.88
N THR A 232 -9.03 -16.59 6.12
CA THR A 232 -8.95 -17.89 6.81
C THR A 232 -9.85 -18.95 6.17
N ASP A 233 -11.09 -18.56 5.83
CA ASP A 233 -12.18 -19.38 5.31
C ASP A 233 -13.16 -18.55 4.44
N GLU A 234 -14.19 -19.20 3.89
CA GLU A 234 -15.19 -18.57 3.01
C GLU A 234 -16.09 -17.55 3.72
N ALA A 235 -16.51 -17.81 4.96
CA ALA A 235 -17.34 -16.88 5.72
C ALA A 235 -16.53 -15.66 6.15
N ALA A 236 -15.25 -15.85 6.47
CA ALA A 236 -14.27 -14.79 6.67
C ALA A 236 -14.07 -13.93 5.41
N ALA A 237 -13.92 -14.56 4.23
CA ALA A 237 -13.83 -13.83 2.95
C ALA A 237 -15.09 -13.00 2.68
N ALA A 238 -16.28 -13.55 2.93
CA ALA A 238 -17.55 -12.83 2.78
C ALA A 238 -17.64 -11.60 3.71
N ARG A 239 -17.34 -11.77 5.02
CA ARG A 239 -17.31 -10.66 6.01
C ARG A 239 -16.37 -9.55 5.57
N LEU A 240 -15.14 -9.89 5.19
CA LEU A 240 -14.14 -8.94 4.73
C LEU A 240 -14.56 -8.26 3.41
N GLY A 241 -15.18 -9.00 2.49
CA GLY A 241 -15.74 -8.46 1.24
C GLY A 241 -16.83 -7.41 1.47
N ASP A 242 -17.77 -7.67 2.39
CA ASP A 242 -18.82 -6.70 2.77
C ASP A 242 -18.26 -5.50 3.52
N TRP A 243 -17.28 -5.70 4.41
CA TRP A 243 -16.57 -4.60 5.05
C TRP A 243 -15.89 -3.70 4.00
N ILE A 244 -15.12 -4.26 3.06
CA ILE A 244 -14.48 -3.49 1.97
C ILE A 244 -15.55 -2.76 1.15
N ARG A 245 -16.63 -3.42 0.72
CA ARG A 245 -17.75 -2.79 -0.01
C ARG A 245 -18.31 -1.58 0.75
N MET A 246 -18.53 -1.71 2.06
CA MET A 246 -19.03 -0.63 2.91
C MET A 246 -18.05 0.55 2.98
N GLN A 247 -16.73 0.31 3.04
CA GLN A 247 -15.75 1.41 3.04
C GLN A 247 -15.63 2.10 1.67
N VAL A 248 -15.77 1.36 0.57
CA VAL A 248 -15.73 1.97 -0.76
C VAL A 248 -16.99 2.83 -1.01
N ALA A 249 -18.15 2.39 -0.50
CA ALA A 249 -19.38 3.19 -0.52
C ALA A 249 -19.29 4.43 0.40
N SER A 250 -18.74 4.31 1.61
CA SER A 250 -18.64 5.43 2.55
C SER A 250 -17.65 6.51 2.09
N ALA A 251 -16.63 6.14 1.33
CA ALA A 251 -15.71 7.06 0.65
C ALA A 251 -16.31 7.80 -0.56
N GLY A 252 -17.60 7.57 -0.89
CA GLY A 252 -18.27 8.21 -2.03
C GLY A 252 -17.83 7.71 -3.40
N VAL A 253 -17.04 6.62 -3.46
CA VAL A 253 -16.51 6.07 -4.71
C VAL A 253 -17.60 5.30 -5.45
N ARG A 254 -17.85 5.67 -6.70
CA ARG A 254 -18.77 4.94 -7.59
C ARG A 254 -18.13 3.64 -8.08
N VAL A 255 -18.22 2.59 -7.28
CA VAL A 255 -17.84 1.23 -7.69
C VAL A 255 -18.72 0.80 -8.86
N SER A 256 -18.13 0.52 -10.03
CA SER A 256 -18.90 -0.04 -11.14
C SER A 256 -19.41 -1.44 -10.78
N GLU A 257 -20.61 -1.83 -11.25
CA GLU A 257 -21.17 -3.16 -10.97
C GLU A 257 -20.20 -4.30 -11.32
N ARG A 258 -19.42 -4.14 -12.40
CA ARG A 258 -18.39 -5.12 -12.81
C ARG A 258 -17.21 -5.24 -11.83
N ALA A 259 -16.93 -4.20 -11.05
CA ALA A 259 -15.95 -4.27 -9.95
C ALA A 259 -16.56 -4.93 -8.71
N LEU A 260 -17.87 -4.71 -8.42
CA LEU A 260 -18.60 -5.50 -7.43
C LEU A 260 -18.68 -6.99 -7.82
N GLN A 261 -18.77 -7.29 -9.12
CA GLN A 261 -18.75 -8.64 -9.69
C GLN A 261 -17.38 -9.31 -9.52
N TRP A 262 -16.27 -8.60 -9.76
CA TRP A 262 -14.93 -9.08 -9.38
C TRP A 262 -14.78 -9.25 -7.85
N MET A 263 -15.45 -8.43 -7.03
CA MET A 263 -15.55 -8.64 -5.58
C MET A 263 -16.57 -9.73 -5.17
N SER A 264 -17.22 -10.41 -6.12
CA SER A 264 -17.92 -11.69 -5.88
C SER A 264 -17.09 -12.89 -6.33
N GLU A 265 -16.07 -12.69 -7.19
CA GLU A 265 -15.03 -13.66 -7.52
C GLU A 265 -13.96 -13.75 -6.39
N LEU A 266 -14.42 -13.74 -5.13
CA LEU A 266 -13.58 -13.92 -3.95
C LEU A 266 -13.12 -15.37 -3.87
N GLN A 267 -11.98 -15.63 -4.53
CA GLN A 267 -11.30 -16.91 -4.43
C GLN A 267 -10.79 -17.12 -3.00
N VAL A 268 -11.41 -18.06 -2.29
CA VAL A 268 -10.79 -18.72 -1.15
C VAL A 268 -9.72 -19.65 -1.70
N ALA A 269 -8.45 -19.24 -1.61
CA ALA A 269 -7.28 -20.08 -1.92
C ALA A 269 -6.79 -20.88 -0.69
#